data_AF-A0A3N9NTM8-F1
#
_entry.id   AF-A0A3N9NTM8-F1
#
_cell.length_a   1.000
_cell.length_b   1.000
_cell.length_c   1.000
_cell.angle_alpha   90.00
_cell.angle_beta   90.00
_cell.angle_gamma   90.00
#
_symmetry.space_group_name_H-M   'P 1'
#
loop_
_entity.id
_entity.type
_entity.pdbx_description
1 polymer ?
#
loop_
_entity_poly.entity_id
_entity_poly.type
_entity_poly.pdbx_seq_one_letter_code
_entity_poly.pdbx_strand_id
1 'polypeptide(L)'
;MERTNAATLALSPRGQGNSKDDVDPEGEEFMFLGFDPEHPEKYIYAGVYTDCLRAVDFLASRPEIDASRIGVEGGSQGGELSFATVMLDDRIIFCAPDIPWVGYLQSEYWGWENYPKLFESTRT
;
A
#
# COMPACT_ATOMS: atom_id res chain seq x y z
N MET A 1 -7.65 -2.37 26.27
CA MET A 1 -6.88 -3.62 26.41
C MET A 1 -5.43 -3.23 26.20
N GLU A 2 -4.62 -3.26 27.25
CA GLU A 2 -3.19 -2.91 27.17
C GLU A 2 -2.49 -4.00 26.34
N ARG A 3 -2.03 -3.67 25.13
CA ARG A 3 -1.27 -4.58 24.25
C ARG A 3 0.18 -4.67 24.77
N THR A 4 0.41 -5.29 25.92
CA THR A 4 1.72 -5.29 26.61
C THR A 4 2.74 -6.28 26.06
N ASN A 5 2.38 -7.13 25.09
CA ASN A 5 3.27 -8.14 24.49
C ASN A 5 3.33 -8.08 22.95
N ALA A 6 3.09 -6.90 22.36
CA ALA A 6 3.16 -6.71 20.91
C ALA A 6 4.01 -5.46 20.59
N ALA A 7 4.96 -5.62 19.68
CA ALA A 7 5.58 -4.49 19.01
C ALA A 7 4.71 -4.08 17.82
N THR A 8 4.65 -2.78 17.53
CA THR A 8 3.87 -2.25 16.40
C THR A 8 4.75 -1.33 15.58
N LEU A 9 4.71 -1.50 14.26
CA LEU A 9 5.28 -0.58 13.28
C LEU A 9 4.13 0.03 12.49
N ALA A 10 3.99 1.34 12.52
CA ALA A 10 3.08 2.08 11.66
C ALA A 10 3.85 2.61 10.45
N LEU A 11 3.51 2.12 9.25
CA LEU A 11 4.13 2.53 8.01
C LEU A 11 3.34 3.70 7.41
N SER A 12 4.03 4.80 7.07
CA SER A 12 3.49 5.81 6.16
C SER A 12 3.83 5.39 4.73
N PRO A 13 2.84 5.13 3.85
CA PRO A 13 3.11 4.87 2.44
C PRO A 13 3.94 6.00 1.82
N ARG A 14 4.87 5.68 0.92
CA ARG A 14 5.56 6.71 0.11
C ARG A 14 4.55 7.67 -0.52
N GLY A 15 4.82 8.96 -0.55
CA GLY A 15 3.84 9.97 -1.01
C GLY A 15 2.85 10.44 0.05
N GLN A 16 2.85 9.86 1.26
CA GLN A 16 1.88 10.18 2.30
C GLN A 16 2.53 10.36 3.67
N GLY A 17 1.84 11.09 4.55
CA GLY A 17 2.28 11.33 5.92
C GLY A 17 3.71 11.87 5.96
N ASN A 18 4.59 11.16 6.67
CA ASN A 18 6.01 11.53 6.81
C ASN A 18 6.91 10.98 5.69
N SER A 19 6.41 10.12 4.80
CA SER A 19 7.21 9.45 3.77
C SER A 19 7.16 10.22 2.44
N LYS A 20 7.63 11.48 2.46
CA LYS A 20 7.49 12.43 1.34
C LYS A 20 8.80 12.86 0.67
N ASP A 21 9.95 12.41 1.18
CA ASP A 21 11.26 12.87 0.71
C ASP A 21 11.52 12.54 -0.77
N ASP A 22 11.04 11.37 -1.25
CA ASP A 22 11.24 10.91 -2.62
C ASP A 22 10.04 11.17 -3.55
N VAL A 23 8.83 11.19 -2.99
CA VAL A 23 7.56 11.34 -3.71
C VAL A 23 6.63 12.19 -2.83
N ASP A 24 6.17 13.34 -3.34
CA ASP A 24 5.25 14.24 -2.64
C ASP A 24 4.15 14.76 -3.59
N PRO A 25 3.10 13.96 -3.85
CA PRO A 25 2.02 14.34 -4.74
C PRO A 25 1.07 15.35 -4.11
N GLU A 26 0.48 16.20 -4.95
CA GLU A 26 -0.58 17.10 -4.52
C GLU A 26 -1.97 16.49 -4.77
N GLY A 27 -2.77 16.38 -3.71
CA GLY A 27 -4.18 15.96 -3.82
C GLY A 27 -4.38 14.54 -4.36
N GLU A 28 -5.31 14.38 -5.30
CA GLU A 28 -5.72 13.08 -5.87
C GLU A 28 -4.72 12.51 -6.90
N GLU A 29 -3.63 13.22 -7.19
CA GLU A 29 -2.60 12.80 -8.15
C GLU A 29 -1.91 11.50 -7.73
N PHE A 30 -1.80 11.25 -6.42
CA PHE A 30 -1.12 10.10 -5.85
C PHE A 30 -1.51 8.80 -6.56
N MET A 31 -2.81 8.52 -6.68
CA MET A 31 -3.30 7.22 -7.18
C MET A 31 -3.06 6.99 -8.67
N PHE A 32 -2.59 7.99 -9.42
CA PHE A 32 -2.31 7.92 -10.84
C PHE A 32 -0.82 8.05 -11.17
N LEU A 33 0.02 8.31 -10.16
CA LEU A 33 1.45 8.47 -10.37
C LEU A 33 2.06 7.21 -11.00
N GLY A 34 2.71 7.39 -12.14
CA GLY A 34 3.40 6.34 -12.88
C GLY A 34 2.47 5.29 -13.48
N PHE A 35 1.18 5.60 -13.67
CA PHE A 35 0.25 4.70 -14.35
C PHE A 35 0.61 4.58 -15.84
N ASP A 36 1.23 3.46 -16.19
CA ASP A 36 1.59 3.10 -17.55
C ASP A 36 1.42 1.58 -17.71
N PRO A 37 0.44 1.10 -18.49
CA PRO A 37 0.22 -0.33 -18.70
C PRO A 37 1.42 -1.08 -19.30
N GLU A 38 2.29 -0.41 -20.03
CA GLU A 38 3.52 -1.01 -20.58
C GLU A 38 4.66 -1.07 -19.55
N HIS A 39 4.57 -0.26 -18.48
CA HIS A 39 5.56 -0.15 -17.42
C HIS A 39 4.90 -0.19 -16.02
N PRO A 40 4.21 -1.28 -15.65
CA PRO A 40 3.46 -1.37 -14.40
C PRO A 40 4.33 -1.22 -13.15
N GLU A 41 5.64 -1.46 -13.25
CA GLU A 41 6.61 -1.26 -12.17
C GLU A 41 6.80 0.21 -11.78
N LYS A 42 6.42 1.15 -12.66
CA LYS A 42 6.48 2.59 -12.38
C LYS A 42 5.27 3.07 -11.59
N TYR A 43 4.20 2.28 -11.52
CA TYR A 43 3.00 2.66 -10.81
C TYR A 43 3.27 2.82 -9.31
N ILE A 44 2.71 3.87 -8.70
CA ILE A 44 2.97 4.20 -7.30
C ILE A 44 2.76 3.02 -6.35
N TYR A 45 1.72 2.21 -6.59
CA TYR A 45 1.38 1.10 -5.71
C TYR A 45 2.34 -0.08 -5.84
N ALA A 46 3.06 -0.25 -6.96
CA ALA A 46 4.17 -1.20 -7.02
C ALA A 46 5.25 -0.85 -5.97
N GLY A 47 5.54 0.44 -5.82
CA GLY A 47 6.40 0.97 -4.77
C GLY A 47 5.81 0.81 -3.37
N VAL A 48 4.54 1.19 -3.18
CA VAL A 48 3.86 1.09 -1.87
C VAL A 48 3.80 -0.35 -1.36
N TYR A 49 3.46 -1.32 -2.22
CA TYR A 49 3.47 -2.74 -1.83
C TYR A 49 4.87 -3.21 -1.46
N THR A 50 5.89 -2.75 -2.19
CA THR A 50 7.28 -3.05 -1.87
C THR A 50 7.68 -2.47 -0.50
N ASP A 51 7.20 -1.28 -0.14
CA ASP A 51 7.43 -0.70 1.18
C ASP A 51 6.81 -1.54 2.31
N CYS A 52 5.62 -2.09 2.08
CA CYS A 52 4.99 -3.02 3.03
C CYS A 52 5.88 -4.25 3.25
N LEU A 53 6.43 -4.86 2.19
CA LEU A 53 7.36 -5.99 2.30
C LEU A 53 8.65 -5.61 3.05
N ARG A 54 9.20 -4.43 2.77
CA ARG A 54 10.38 -3.90 3.47
C ARG A 54 10.10 -3.60 4.96
N ALA A 55 8.87 -3.21 5.31
CA ALA A 55 8.45 -3.06 6.70
C ALA A 55 8.45 -4.41 7.44
N VAL A 56 8.02 -5.50 6.77
CA VAL A 56 8.12 -6.86 7.31
C VAL A 56 9.59 -7.27 7.48
N ASP A 57 10.46 -6.97 6.51
CA ASP A 57 11.90 -7.24 6.65
C ASP A 57 12.53 -6.49 7.82
N PHE A 58 12.18 -5.22 7.99
CA PHE A 58 12.65 -4.44 9.12
C PHE A 58 12.25 -5.10 10.43
N LEU A 59 10.97 -5.44 10.61
CA LEU A 59 10.47 -6.13 11.80
C LEU A 59 11.20 -7.46 12.03
N ALA A 60 11.28 -8.31 11.01
CA ALA A 60 11.92 -9.62 11.09
C ALA A 60 13.43 -9.55 11.37
N SER A 61 14.09 -8.43 11.07
CA SER A 61 15.51 -8.21 11.36
C SER A 61 15.80 -7.86 12.82
N ARG A 62 14.78 -7.48 13.59
CA ARG A 62 14.93 -7.03 14.98
C ARG A 62 15.07 -8.23 15.92
N PRO A 63 16.12 -8.31 16.76
CA PRO A 63 16.29 -9.43 17.69
C PRO A 63 15.18 -9.53 18.75
N GLU A 64 14.49 -8.43 19.04
CA GLU A 64 13.34 -8.36 19.94
C GLU A 64 12.01 -8.83 19.32
N ILE A 65 11.97 -9.10 18.01
CA ILE A 65 10.76 -9.52 17.28
C ILE A 65 10.82 -11.02 16.98
N ASP A 66 9.73 -11.72 17.30
CA ASP A 66 9.51 -13.09 16.86
C ASP A 66 8.96 -13.11 15.43
N ALA A 67 9.85 -13.36 14.46
CA ALA A 67 9.50 -13.37 13.04
C ALA A 67 8.46 -14.44 12.65
N SER A 68 8.17 -15.42 13.52
CA SER A 68 7.11 -16.41 13.30
C SER A 68 5.72 -15.92 13.70
N ARG A 69 5.60 -14.71 14.28
CA ARG A 69 4.36 -14.14 14.82
C ARG A 69 4.08 -12.73 14.33
N ILE A 70 4.29 -12.48 13.03
CA ILE A 70 3.99 -11.19 12.41
C ILE A 70 2.56 -11.20 11.85
N GLY A 71 1.81 -10.12 12.12
CA GLY A 71 0.48 -9.90 11.55
C GLY A 71 0.34 -8.49 10.99
N VAL A 72 -0.65 -8.29 10.13
CA VAL A 72 -0.97 -7.00 9.50
C VAL A 72 -2.42 -6.61 9.78
N GLU A 73 -2.65 -5.32 10.02
CA GLU A 73 -3.98 -4.73 10.13
C GLU A 73 -3.99 -3.35 9.46
N GLY A 74 -5.16 -2.92 9.00
CA GLY A 74 -5.34 -1.60 8.44
C GLY A 74 -6.74 -1.36 7.90
N GLY A 75 -7.14 -0.09 7.83
CA GLY A 75 -8.44 0.35 7.30
C GLY A 75 -8.32 1.04 5.94
N SER A 76 -9.35 0.95 5.09
CA SER A 76 -9.38 1.62 3.79
C SER A 76 -8.16 1.23 2.93
N GLN A 77 -7.31 2.16 2.51
CA GLN A 77 -6.05 1.85 1.85
C GLN A 77 -5.20 0.86 2.68
N GLY A 78 -5.09 1.05 4.00
CA GLY A 78 -4.37 0.12 4.86
C GLY A 78 -4.95 -1.30 4.87
N GLY A 79 -6.26 -1.45 4.62
CA GLY A 79 -6.90 -2.76 4.51
C GLY A 79 -6.52 -3.48 3.22
N GLU A 80 -6.43 -2.74 2.12
CA GLU A 80 -5.92 -3.28 0.86
C GLU A 80 -4.43 -3.61 0.93
N LEU A 81 -3.61 -2.75 1.53
CA LEU A 81 -2.20 -3.04 1.79
C LEU A 81 -2.02 -4.27 2.69
N SER A 82 -2.92 -4.48 3.66
CA SER A 82 -2.91 -5.69 4.49
C SER A 82 -3.17 -6.96 3.66
N PHE A 83 -4.10 -6.90 2.70
CA PHE A 83 -4.31 -8.01 1.76
C PHE A 83 -3.12 -8.23 0.84
N ALA A 84 -2.59 -7.17 0.22
CA ALA A 84 -1.42 -7.27 -0.67
C ALA A 84 -0.22 -7.89 0.07
N THR A 85 0.03 -7.45 1.31
CA THR A 85 1.17 -7.94 2.11
C THR A 85 1.06 -9.43 2.41
N VAL A 86 -0.11 -9.93 2.85
CA VAL A 86 -0.29 -11.37 3.13
C VAL A 86 -0.27 -12.23 1.86
N MET A 87 -0.62 -11.68 0.70
CA MET A 87 -0.53 -12.39 -0.58
C MET A 87 0.91 -12.50 -1.11
N LEU A 88 1.78 -11.57 -0.71
CA LEU A 88 3.15 -11.45 -1.23
C LEU A 88 4.22 -11.94 -0.24
N ASP A 89 3.89 -12.18 1.03
CA ASP A 89 4.85 -12.56 2.07
C ASP A 89 4.33 -13.66 3.01
N ASP A 90 4.92 -14.85 2.92
CA ASP A 90 4.53 -16.03 3.70
C ASP A 90 4.84 -15.92 5.22
N ARG A 91 5.56 -14.88 5.67
CA ARG A 91 5.84 -14.67 7.11
C ARG A 91 4.64 -14.12 7.87
N ILE A 92 3.63 -13.60 7.16
CA ILE A 92 2.43 -13.02 7.76
C ILE A 92 1.46 -14.14 8.17
N ILE A 93 1.23 -14.30 9.47
CA ILE A 93 0.38 -15.37 10.02
C ILE A 93 -1.05 -14.90 10.34
N PHE A 94 -1.29 -13.59 10.26
CA PHE A 94 -2.58 -12.98 10.58
C PHE A 94 -2.81 -11.72 9.76
N CYS A 95 -4.04 -11.54 9.26
CA CYS A 95 -4.46 -10.37 8.50
C CYS A 95 -5.84 -9.91 8.99
N ALA A 96 -5.96 -8.65 9.37
CA ALA A 96 -7.21 -8.01 9.79
C ALA A 96 -7.47 -6.71 9.01
N PRO A 97 -7.97 -6.83 7.76
CA PRO A 97 -8.32 -5.67 6.94
C PRO A 97 -9.70 -5.14 7.33
N ASP A 98 -9.83 -3.82 7.40
CA ASP A 98 -11.10 -3.11 7.64
C ASP A 98 -11.46 -2.25 6.42
N ILE A 99 -12.72 -2.31 5.97
CA ILE A 99 -13.27 -1.57 4.82
C ILE A 99 -12.27 -1.35 3.66
N PRO A 100 -11.63 -2.41 3.15
CA PRO A 100 -10.45 -2.29 2.28
C PRO A 100 -10.75 -1.54 0.99
N TRP A 101 -9.92 -0.55 0.67
CA TRP A 101 -9.97 0.17 -0.60
C TRP A 101 -9.25 -0.65 -1.67
N VAL A 102 -9.96 -1.45 -2.44
CA VAL A 102 -9.39 -2.40 -3.40
C VAL A 102 -8.98 -1.79 -4.74
N GLY A 103 -8.42 -0.57 -4.71
CA GLY A 103 -8.00 0.11 -5.92
C GLY A 103 -9.14 0.48 -6.86
N TYR A 104 -8.78 0.66 -8.13
CA TYR A 104 -9.70 0.92 -9.21
C TYR A 104 -10.40 -0.37 -9.66
N LEU A 105 -11.44 -0.78 -8.94
CA LEU A 105 -12.45 -1.65 -9.53
C LEU A 105 -13.23 -0.82 -10.54
N GLN A 106 -13.28 -1.27 -11.79
CA GLN A 106 -14.18 -0.73 -12.81
C GLN A 106 -15.61 -0.82 -12.26
N SER A 107 -16.04 0.26 -11.63
CA SER A 107 -17.32 0.44 -10.96
C SER A 107 -17.90 1.72 -11.53
N GLU A 108 -19.23 1.82 -11.57
CA GLU A 108 -19.94 2.95 -12.21
C GLU A 108 -19.51 4.34 -11.68
N TYR A 109 -18.99 4.41 -10.45
CA TYR A 109 -18.53 5.65 -9.82
C TYR A 109 -17.11 6.03 -10.22
N TRP A 110 -16.23 5.04 -10.39
CA TRP A 110 -14.82 5.22 -10.71
C TRP A 110 -14.56 4.71 -12.12
N GLY A 111 -15.42 5.01 -13.10
CA GLY A 111 -15.22 4.66 -14.51
C GLY A 111 -14.17 5.57 -15.19
N TRP A 112 -13.51 5.09 -16.23
CA TRP A 112 -12.38 5.80 -16.88
C TRP A 112 -12.93 6.96 -17.69
N GLU A 113 -14.16 6.78 -18.17
CA GLU A 113 -15.04 7.79 -18.72
C GLU A 113 -15.25 9.02 -17.80
N ASN A 114 -15.08 8.87 -16.48
CA ASN A 114 -15.28 9.97 -15.52
C ASN A 114 -14.03 10.85 -15.33
N TYR A 115 -12.85 10.37 -15.79
CA TYR A 115 -11.58 11.07 -15.63
C TYR A 115 -10.80 11.22 -16.95
N PRO A 116 -11.41 11.73 -18.03
CA PRO A 116 -10.80 11.76 -19.37
C PRO A 116 -9.47 12.53 -19.40
N LYS A 117 -9.36 13.61 -18.61
CA LYS A 117 -8.15 14.45 -18.52
C LYS A 117 -6.91 13.72 -18.01
N LEU A 118 -7.07 12.65 -17.22
CA LEU A 118 -5.95 11.88 -16.68
C LEU A 118 -5.33 10.94 -17.71
N PHE A 119 -6.06 10.61 -18.79
CA PHE A 119 -5.65 9.64 -19.81
C PHE A 119 -5.52 10.25 -21.21
N GLU A 120 -5.57 11.59 -21.32
CA GLU A 120 -5.36 12.31 -22.59
C GLU A 120 -3.87 12.34 -23.00
N SER A 121 -2.92 12.15 -22.07
CA SER A 121 -1.47 12.21 -22.35
C SER A 121 -0.84 10.88 -22.79
N THR A 122 -1.55 9.76 -22.69
CA THR A 122 -1.03 8.41 -23.06
C THR A 122 -1.36 8.00 -24.50
N ARG A 123 -1.85 8.94 -25.34
CA ARG A 123 -2.26 8.68 -26.73
C ARG A 123 -1.34 9.29 -27.81
N THR A 124 -0.15 9.77 -27.48
CA THR A 124 0.84 10.26 -28.47
C THR A 124 2.02 9.34 -28.62
#